data_AF-A0A532ULU3-F1
#
_entry.id   AF-A0A532ULU3-F1
#
_cell.length_a   1.000
_cell.length_b   1.000
_cell.length_c   1.000
_cell.angle_alpha   90.00
_cell.angle_beta   90.00
_cell.angle_gamma   90.00
#
_symmetry.space_group_name_H-M   'P 1'
#
loop_
_entity.id
_entity.type
_entity.pdbx_description
1 polymer ?
#
loop_
_entity_poly.entity_id
_entity_poly.type
_entity_poly.pdbx_seq_one_letter_code
_entity_poly.pdbx_strand_id
1 'polypeptide(L)'
;MEANIRYQENVVIVDLKGKLVWGRERLVLKETITQLLEAEKKNILLNLSEVKYMDSSGIGELVSSYRAVKQAGGRLKIVHLSNRIYTTLTIMRLLPIFEVFSDEKEAVKSFSTGA
;
A
#
# COMPACT_ATOMS: atom_id res chain seq x y z
N MET A 1 -2.68 14.49 0.45
CA MET A 1 -3.17 13.10 0.45
C MET A 1 -3.83 12.87 1.79
N GLU A 2 -4.87 12.06 1.81
CA GLU A 2 -5.55 11.65 3.05
C GLU A 2 -5.43 10.12 3.15
N ALA A 3 -5.26 9.64 4.38
CA ALA A 3 -5.25 8.22 4.70
C ALA A 3 -6.35 7.96 5.72
N ASN A 4 -7.26 7.04 5.41
CA ASN A 4 -8.26 6.54 6.34
C ASN A 4 -7.94 5.09 6.69
N ILE A 5 -8.03 4.75 7.97
CA ILE A 5 -7.67 3.42 8.47
C ILE A 5 -8.95 2.66 8.83
N ARG A 6 -9.14 1.50 8.22
CA ARG A 6 -10.19 0.53 8.55
C ARG A 6 -9.57 -0.77 9.03
N TYR A 7 -10.30 -1.51 9.84
CA TYR A 7 -9.90 -2.81 10.33
C TYR A 7 -10.86 -3.87 9.82
N GLN A 8 -10.32 -4.94 9.23
CA GLN A 8 -11.10 -6.08 8.81
C GLN A 8 -10.36 -7.36 9.21
N GLU A 9 -10.97 -8.14 10.10
CA GLU A 9 -10.35 -9.34 10.68
C GLU A 9 -8.98 -9.03 11.28
N ASN A 10 -7.90 -9.62 10.74
CA ASN A 10 -6.52 -9.39 11.14
C ASN A 10 -5.74 -8.53 10.13
N VAL A 11 -6.44 -7.76 9.28
CA VAL A 11 -5.86 -6.91 8.25
C VAL A 11 -6.25 -5.46 8.52
N VAL A 12 -5.25 -4.58 8.45
CA VAL A 12 -5.47 -3.14 8.46
C VAL A 12 -5.55 -2.65 7.02
N ILE A 13 -6.67 -2.04 6.66
CA ILE A 13 -6.91 -1.47 5.34
C ILE A 13 -6.65 0.03 5.43
N VAL A 14 -5.75 0.53 4.58
CA VAL A 14 -5.42 1.95 4.49
C VAL A 14 -5.98 2.48 3.17
N ASP A 15 -7.09 3.22 3.25
CA ASP A 15 -7.68 3.89 2.10
C ASP A 15 -6.92 5.18 1.84
N LEU A 16 -6.25 5.24 0.69
CA LEU A 16 -5.48 6.41 0.29
C LEU A 16 -6.27 7.21 -0.75
N LYS A 17 -6.39 8.51 -0.51
CA LYS A 17 -7.12 9.43 -1.40
C LYS A 17 -6.24 10.57 -1.88
N GLY A 18 -6.30 10.81 -3.20
CA GLY A 18 -5.65 11.93 -3.85
C GLY A 18 -4.50 11.52 -4.77
N LYS A 19 -3.31 12.05 -4.52
CA LYS A 19 -2.11 11.86 -5.36
C LYS A 19 -0.90 11.54 -4.48
N LEU A 20 -0.06 10.61 -4.94
CA LEU A 20 1.21 10.25 -4.31
C LEU A 20 2.35 10.92 -5.09
N VAL A 21 2.67 12.15 -4.70
CA VAL A 21 3.68 12.99 -5.36
C VAL A 21 4.71 13.49 -4.36
N TRP A 22 5.83 14.03 -4.86
CA TRP A 22 6.79 14.73 -4.01
C TRP A 22 6.08 15.82 -3.20
N GLY A 23 6.24 15.80 -1.88
CA GLY A 23 5.69 16.81 -0.99
C GLY A 23 5.15 16.22 0.29
N ARG A 24 4.20 16.94 0.89
CA ARG A 24 3.52 16.52 2.13
C ARG A 24 2.66 15.29 1.92
N GLU A 25 2.19 15.08 0.70
CA GLU A 25 1.39 13.94 0.30
C GLU A 25 2.11 12.64 0.64
N ARG A 26 3.35 12.48 0.20
CA ARG A 26 4.16 11.29 0.43
C ARG A 26 4.38 10.97 1.92
N LEU A 27 4.52 12.00 2.75
CA LEU A 27 4.74 11.85 4.20
C LEU A 27 3.57 11.16 4.89
N VAL A 28 2.33 11.40 4.44
CA VAL A 28 1.14 10.77 5.02
C VAL A 28 1.21 9.24 4.93
N LEU A 29 1.66 8.69 3.79
CA LEU A 29 1.83 7.24 3.65
C LEU A 29 2.92 6.74 4.60
N LYS A 30 4.07 7.42 4.62
CA LYS A 30 5.19 7.06 5.48
C LYS A 30 4.79 7.02 6.96
N GLU A 31 4.21 8.10 7.46
CA GLU A 31 3.79 8.25 8.85
C GLU A 31 2.72 7.22 9.22
N THR A 32 1.74 6.99 8.34
CA THR A 32 0.71 5.97 8.56
C THR A 32 1.33 4.58 8.72
N ILE A 33 2.25 4.19 7.82
CA ILE A 33 2.91 2.89 7.89
C ILE A 33 3.77 2.77 9.15
N THR A 34 4.53 3.81 9.51
CA THR A 34 5.32 3.81 10.74
C THR A 34 4.43 3.60 11.97
N GLN A 35 3.34 4.36 12.10
CA GLN A 35 2.40 4.22 13.22
C GLN A 35 1.77 2.83 13.30
N LEU A 36 1.42 2.24 12.15
CA LEU A 36 0.88 0.89 12.10
C LEU A 36 1.90 -0.16 12.55
N LEU A 37 3.16 -0.01 12.14
CA LEU A 37 4.24 -0.90 12.56
C LEU A 37 4.56 -0.76 14.06
N GLU A 38 4.56 0.45 14.60
CA GLU A 38 4.70 0.72 16.04
C GLU A 38 3.56 0.10 16.86
N ALA A 39 2.34 0.07 16.30
CA ALA A 39 1.18 -0.61 16.88
C ALA A 39 1.13 -2.13 16.59
N GLU A 40 2.24 -2.72 16.14
CA GLU A 40 2.41 -4.14 15.77
C GLU A 40 1.41 -4.64 14.72
N LYS A 41 0.86 -3.75 13.89
CA LYS A 41 -0.04 -4.11 12.79
C LYS A 41 0.77 -4.52 11.57
N LYS A 42 0.95 -5.83 11.41
CA LYS A 42 1.84 -6.42 10.40
C LYS A 42 1.16 -6.83 9.09
N ASN A 43 -0.18 -6.89 9.04
CA ASN A 43 -0.92 -7.17 7.80
C ASN A 43 -1.58 -5.89 7.32
N ILE A 44 -1.04 -5.30 6.26
CA ILE A 44 -1.48 -4.00 5.75
C ILE A 44 -1.92 -4.14 4.30
N LEU A 45 -3.15 -3.71 4.02
CA LEU A 45 -3.71 -3.63 2.66
C LEU A 45 -3.86 -2.15 2.27
N LEU A 46 -3.13 -1.71 1.24
CA LEU A 46 -3.29 -0.38 0.69
C LEU A 46 -4.39 -0.37 -0.37
N ASN A 47 -5.44 0.42 -0.14
CA ASN A 47 -6.49 0.65 -1.13
C ASN A 47 -6.19 1.94 -1.90
N LEU A 48 -5.91 1.78 -3.21
CA LEU A 48 -5.53 2.85 -4.11
C LEU A 48 -6.65 3.29 -5.06
N SER A 49 -7.89 2.87 -4.81
CA SER A 49 -9.07 3.22 -5.63
C SER A 49 -9.21 4.73 -5.88
N GLU A 50 -8.91 5.54 -4.86
CA GLU A 50 -8.99 6.99 -4.91
C GLU A 50 -7.63 7.68 -5.19
N VAL A 51 -6.59 6.91 -5.54
CA VAL A 51 -5.27 7.43 -5.94
C VAL A 51 -5.17 7.49 -7.46
N LYS A 52 -5.34 8.70 -8.00
CA LYS A 52 -5.42 8.91 -9.46
C LYS A 52 -4.07 9.19 -10.12
N TYR A 53 -3.04 9.49 -9.33
CA TYR A 53 -1.72 9.84 -9.86
C TYR A 53 -0.61 9.53 -8.87
N MET A 54 0.50 9.04 -9.41
CA MET A 54 1.74 8.76 -8.68
C MET A 54 2.94 9.17 -9.55
N ASP A 55 3.90 9.90 -8.99
CA ASP A 55 5.17 10.23 -9.64
C ASP A 55 6.32 9.31 -9.17
N SER A 56 7.55 9.57 -9.61
CA SER A 56 8.73 8.79 -9.20
C SER A 56 8.96 8.80 -7.69
N SER A 57 8.63 9.90 -7.01
CA SER A 57 8.77 10.04 -5.56
C SER A 57 7.71 9.25 -4.81
N GLY A 58 6.47 9.26 -5.29
CA GLY A 58 5.39 8.43 -4.76
C GLY A 58 5.68 6.94 -4.89
N ILE A 59 6.26 6.52 -6.03
CA ILE A 59 6.69 5.13 -6.23
C ILE A 59 7.84 4.77 -5.28
N GLY A 60 8.82 5.67 -5.11
CA GLY A 60 9.90 5.48 -4.16
C GLY A 60 9.40 5.27 -2.73
N GLU A 61 8.38 6.03 -2.32
CA GLU A 61 7.75 5.85 -1.00
C GLU A 61 6.98 4.55 -0.89
N LEU A 62 6.21 4.17 -1.91
CA LEU A 62 5.47 2.91 -1.91
C LEU A 62 6.44 1.72 -1.73
N VAL A 63 7.58 1.74 -2.43
CA VAL A 63 8.63 0.74 -2.29
C VAL A 63 9.28 0.80 -0.91
N SER A 64 9.55 1.99 -0.37
CA SER A 64 10.13 2.16 0.96
C SER A 64 9.21 1.62 2.05
N SER A 65 7.93 1.98 2.00
CA SER A 65 6.88 1.49 2.89
C SER A 65 6.74 -0.03 2.83
N TYR A 66 6.70 -0.61 1.62
CA TYR A 66 6.70 -2.08 1.46
C TYR A 66 7.91 -2.74 2.12
N ARG A 67 9.11 -2.19 1.91
CA ARG A 67 10.34 -2.71 2.52
C ARG A 67 10.31 -2.61 4.05
N ALA A 68 9.83 -1.50 4.60
CA ALA A 68 9.72 -1.29 6.04
C ALA A 68 8.79 -2.33 6.67
N VAL A 69 7.61 -2.56 6.08
CA VAL A 69 6.66 -3.58 6.57
C VAL A 69 7.27 -4.98 6.49
N LYS A 70 7.94 -5.31 5.38
CA LYS A 70 8.60 -6.62 5.22
C LYS A 70 9.74 -6.84 6.21
N GLN A 71 10.54 -5.81 6.49
CA GLN A 71 11.63 -5.87 7.49
C GLN A 71 11.09 -6.08 8.92
N ALA A 72 9.90 -5.55 9.21
CA ALA A 72 9.20 -5.79 10.47
C ALA A 72 8.51 -7.17 10.55
N GLY A 73 8.72 -8.06 9.55
CA GLY A 73 8.10 -9.38 9.47
C GLY A 73 6.62 -9.34 9.07
N GLY A 74 6.16 -8.22 8.50
CA GLY A 74 4.80 -8.05 8.02
C GLY A 74 4.63 -8.28 6.52
N ARG A 75 3.39 -8.11 6.06
CA ARG A 75 2.97 -8.20 4.67
C ARG A 75 2.23 -6.92 4.29
N LEU A 76 2.66 -6.30 3.21
CA LEU A 76 1.97 -5.19 2.58
C LEU A 76 1.48 -5.62 1.20
N LYS A 77 0.16 -5.50 0.98
CA LYS A 77 -0.50 -5.83 -0.30
C LYS A 77 -1.26 -4.61 -0.81
N ILE A 78 -1.63 -4.61 -2.08
CA ILE A 78 -2.29 -3.48 -2.74
C ILE A 78 -3.61 -3.93 -3.36
N VAL A 79 -4.65 -3.11 -3.28
CA VAL A 79 -5.91 -3.31 -4.00
C VAL A 79 -6.32 -2.06 -4.78
N HIS A 80 -7.08 -2.27 -5.86
CA HIS A 80 -7.61 -1.22 -6.74
C HIS A 80 -6.54 -0.31 -7.34
N LEU A 81 -5.42 -0.90 -7.77
CA LEU A 81 -4.38 -0.16 -8.46
C LEU A 81 -4.91 0.35 -9.81
N SER A 82 -4.81 1.66 -10.06
CA SER A 82 -5.23 2.22 -11.35
C SER A 82 -4.33 1.76 -12.50
N ASN A 83 -4.89 1.59 -13.70
CA ASN A 83 -4.14 1.16 -14.89
C ASN A 83 -2.89 2.02 -15.15
N ARG A 84 -2.98 3.33 -14.90
CA ARG A 84 -1.84 4.24 -15.07
C ARG A 84 -0.69 3.86 -14.15
N ILE A 85 -0.97 3.64 -12.87
CA ILE A 85 0.05 3.29 -11.87
C ILE A 85 0.56 1.87 -12.14
N TYR A 86 -0.33 0.94 -12.52
CA TYR A 86 0.05 -0.40 -12.96
C TYR A 86 1.10 -0.35 -14.08
N THR A 87 0.81 0.38 -15.17
CA THR A 87 1.76 0.54 -16.29
C THR A 87 3.08 1.15 -15.84
N THR A 88 3.06 2.16 -14.97
CA THR A 88 4.30 2.75 -14.45
C THR A 88 5.12 1.74 -13.64
N LEU A 89 4.51 0.98 -12.73
CA LEU A 89 5.19 -0.06 -11.96
C LEU A 89 5.70 -1.21 -12.84
N THR A 90 4.99 -1.56 -13.92
CA THR A 90 5.45 -2.56 -14.90
C THR A 90 6.70 -2.08 -15.64
N ILE A 91 6.68 -0.85 -16.17
CA ILE A 91 7.83 -0.26 -16.88
C ILE A 91 9.06 -0.19 -15.98
N MET A 92 8.86 0.18 -14.71
CA MET A 92 9.93 0.25 -13.71
C MET A 92 10.36 -1.13 -13.17
N ARG A 93 9.72 -2.23 -13.61
CA ARG A 93 9.96 -3.60 -13.12
C ARG A 93 9.76 -3.77 -11.62
N LEU A 94 8.90 -2.95 -11.03
CA LEU A 94 8.55 -2.98 -9.61
C LEU A 94 7.25 -3.75 -9.37
N LEU A 95 6.40 -3.94 -10.38
CA LEU A 95 5.14 -4.66 -10.17
C LEU A 95 5.33 -6.07 -9.53
N PRO A 96 6.33 -6.90 -9.91
CA PRO A 96 6.48 -8.25 -9.35
C PRO A 96 6.81 -8.32 -7.86
N ILE A 97 7.23 -7.22 -7.22
CA ILE A 97 7.47 -7.21 -5.77
C ILE A 97 6.19 -6.98 -4.95
N PHE A 98 5.11 -6.53 -5.60
CA PHE A 98 3.82 -6.26 -4.95
C PHE A 98 2.84 -7.38 -5.26
N GLU A 99 2.13 -7.84 -4.23
CA GLU A 99 0.90 -8.58 -4.43
C GLU A 99 -0.24 -7.57 -4.65
N VAL A 100 -0.80 -7.56 -5.85
CA VAL A 100 -1.85 -6.62 -6.28
C VAL A 100 -3.13 -7.38 -6.56
N PHE A 101 -4.24 -6.87 -6.03
CA PHE A 101 -5.58 -7.45 -6.17
C PHE A 101 -6.54 -6.44 -6.80
N SER A 102 -7.57 -6.96 -7.44
CA SER A 102 -8.68 -6.17 -7.97
C SER A 102 -9.86 -6.09 -7.01
N ASP A 103 -10.00 -7.06 -6.10
CA ASP A 103 -11.09 -7.14 -5.12
C ASP A 103 -10.56 -7.10 -3.68
N GLU A 104 -11.19 -6.30 -2.82
CA GLU A 104 -10.80 -6.12 -1.41
C GLU A 104 -10.97 -7.42 -0.62
N LYS A 105 -12.04 -8.20 -0.87
CA LYS A 105 -12.30 -9.44 -0.13
C LYS A 105 -11.27 -10.52 -0.46
N GLU A 106 -10.90 -10.65 -1.73
CA GLU A 106 -9.81 -11.54 -2.17
C GLU A 106 -8.48 -11.13 -1.55
N ALA A 107 -8.18 -9.82 -1.55
CA ALA A 107 -6.98 -9.29 -0.94
C ALA A 107 -6.92 -9.61 0.56
N VAL A 108 -8.00 -9.40 1.31
CA VAL A 108 -8.08 -9.70 2.75
C VAL A 108 -7.91 -11.19 3.01
N LYS A 109 -8.60 -12.07 2.26
CA LYS A 109 -8.45 -13.53 2.38
C LYS A 109 -7.01 -13.99 2.15
N SER A 110 -6.29 -13.35 1.22
CA SER A 110 -4.90 -13.72 0.90
C SER A 110 -3.92 -13.51 2.06
N PHE A 111 -4.29 -12.78 3.12
CA PHE A 111 -3.48 -12.68 4.34
C PHE A 111 -3.64 -13.92 5.24
N SER A 112 -4.74 -14.66 5.12
CA SER A 112 -4.99 -15.87 5.92
C SER A 112 -4.36 -17.12 5.30
N THR A 113 -4.09 -17.13 4.00
CA THR A 113 -3.57 -18.29 3.23
C THR A 113 -2.04 -18.34 3.15
N GLY A 114 -1.33 -17.60 4.00
CA GLY A 114 0.14 -17.63 4.07
C GLY A 114 0.62 -18.15 5.42
N ALA A 115 0.61 -19.47 5.58
CA ALA A 115 1.35 -20.22 6.58
C ALA A 115 2.21 -21.26 5.85
#